data_AF-A0A2H5WYC7-F1
#
_entry.id   AF-A0A2H5WYC7-F1
#
_cell.length_a   1.000
_cell.length_b   1.000
_cell.length_c   1.000
_cell.angle_alpha   90.00
_cell.angle_beta   90.00
_cell.angle_gamma   90.00
#
_symmetry.space_group_name_H-M   'P 1'
#
loop_
_entity.id
_entity.type
_entity.pdbx_description
1 polymer ?
#
loop_
_entity_poly.entity_id
_entity_poly.type
_entity_poly.pdbx_seq_one_letter_code
_entity_poly.pdbx_strand_id
1 'polypeptide(L)'
;MQGRNGWIPLLMGILLMTTTCLVADECAPRIPHICKDSVPPIGGQCGGVCTWAPARSSSYLVAEVCGAQVQGCRDYTGRGNCNAKVQITAYCDVYDCVSPSGSNCGRSRYVLNHIEYLFTGRDCGNNPCHSPVPVGTPVRREF
;
A
#
# COMPACT_ATOMS: atom_id res chain seq x y z
N MET A 1 -34.74 60.75 9.67
CA MET A 1 -33.66 60.72 10.70
C MET A 1 -32.87 59.44 10.52
N GLN A 2 -31.56 59.47 10.76
CA GLN A 2 -30.61 58.47 10.28
C GLN A 2 -29.93 57.80 11.49
N GLY A 3 -30.15 56.50 11.70
CA GLY A 3 -29.51 55.72 12.75
C GLY A 3 -28.46 54.78 12.16
N ARG A 4 -27.19 54.95 12.52
CA ARG A 4 -26.05 54.18 12.02
C ARG A 4 -25.14 53.75 13.17
N ASN A 5 -24.33 52.70 12.93
CA ASN A 5 -23.29 52.13 13.81
C ASN A 5 -23.83 51.14 14.87
N GLY A 6 -23.32 49.91 15.07
CA GLY A 6 -22.27 49.13 14.35
C GLY A 6 -22.53 47.61 14.54
N TRP A 7 -21.59 46.71 14.86
CA TRP A 7 -20.14 46.81 15.10
C TRP A 7 -19.48 45.39 14.96
N ILE A 8 -18.63 45.17 13.95
CA ILE A 8 -17.55 44.13 13.83
C ILE A 8 -17.94 42.62 13.77
N PRO A 9 -17.35 41.79 12.87
CA PRO A 9 -17.65 40.37 12.72
C PRO A 9 -16.82 39.47 13.65
N LEU A 10 -17.31 38.25 13.92
CA LEU A 10 -16.59 37.23 14.69
C LEU A 10 -16.36 35.96 13.86
N LEU A 11 -15.08 35.67 13.61
CA LEU A 11 -14.57 34.47 12.95
C LEU A 11 -14.81 33.22 13.81
N MET A 12 -15.22 32.12 13.20
CA MET A 12 -14.84 30.71 13.45
C MET A 12 -15.71 29.85 12.51
N GLY A 13 -15.19 29.05 11.58
CA GLY A 13 -13.88 28.41 11.59
C GLY A 13 -13.93 27.00 12.19
N ILE A 14 -15.04 26.26 12.00
CA ILE A 14 -15.11 24.84 12.36
C ILE A 14 -14.86 23.99 11.11
N LEU A 15 -13.58 23.65 10.96
CA LEU A 15 -13.14 22.53 10.15
C LEU A 15 -13.64 21.24 10.82
N LEU A 16 -14.71 20.64 10.30
CA LEU A 16 -15.04 19.25 10.63
C LEU A 16 -14.68 18.39 9.43
N MET A 17 -13.53 17.73 9.55
CA MET A 17 -13.08 16.72 8.61
C MET A 17 -14.17 15.66 8.48
N THR A 18 -14.85 15.62 7.35
CA THR A 18 -15.48 14.39 6.87
C THR A 18 -14.35 13.48 6.44
N THR A 19 -13.72 12.83 7.42
CA THR A 19 -12.72 11.79 7.19
C THR A 19 -13.37 10.77 6.26
N THR A 20 -12.85 10.66 5.04
CA THR A 20 -13.25 9.64 4.07
C THR A 20 -12.68 8.29 4.52
N CYS A 21 -13.18 7.80 5.66
CA CYS A 21 -13.21 6.38 5.93
C CYS A 21 -13.95 5.72 4.77
N LEU A 22 -13.49 4.54 4.35
CA LEU A 22 -13.85 3.89 3.09
C LEU A 22 -13.19 4.53 1.85
N VAL A 23 -11.87 4.34 1.74
CA VAL A 23 -11.31 3.91 0.46
C VAL A 23 -10.97 2.43 0.59
N ALA A 24 -11.99 1.58 0.44
CA ALA A 24 -11.77 0.20 0.03
C ALA A 24 -11.29 0.29 -1.43
N ASP A 25 -9.98 0.50 -1.57
CA ASP A 25 -9.34 1.01 -2.77
C ASP A 25 -9.58 0.05 -3.94
N GLU A 26 -10.38 0.46 -4.92
CA GLU A 26 -10.63 -0.30 -6.15
C GLU A 26 -9.33 -0.48 -6.98
N CYS A 27 -8.29 0.30 -6.67
CA CYS A 27 -6.94 0.17 -7.21
C CYS A 27 -6.03 -0.75 -6.38
N ALA A 28 -6.48 -1.30 -5.25
CA ALA A 28 -5.71 -2.26 -4.47
C ALA A 28 -5.81 -3.66 -5.11
N PRO A 29 -4.74 -4.19 -5.73
CA PRO A 29 -4.67 -5.61 -6.04
C PRO A 29 -4.85 -6.34 -4.71
N ARG A 30 -5.91 -7.18 -4.61
CA ARG A 30 -6.40 -7.74 -3.34
C ARG A 30 -5.22 -8.14 -2.47
N ILE A 31 -4.99 -7.40 -1.37
CA ILE A 31 -3.85 -7.63 -0.47
C ILE A 31 -3.78 -9.13 -0.25
N PRO A 32 -2.66 -9.80 -0.59
CA PRO A 32 -2.63 -11.25 -0.58
C PRO A 32 -2.95 -11.69 0.85
N HIS A 33 -3.81 -12.71 1.00
CA HIS A 33 -4.34 -13.09 2.32
C HIS A 33 -3.23 -13.39 3.35
N ILE A 34 -2.04 -13.74 2.85
CA ILE A 34 -0.81 -13.95 3.60
C ILE A 34 -0.24 -12.71 4.28
N CYS A 35 -0.68 -11.46 3.99
CA CYS A 35 -0.10 -10.24 4.56
C CYS A 35 -1.13 -9.33 5.25
N LYS A 36 -2.17 -9.91 5.84
CA LYS A 36 -3.31 -9.18 6.44
C LYS A 36 -3.22 -9.08 7.98
N ASP A 37 -2.14 -9.52 8.60
CA ASP A 37 -1.99 -9.39 10.04
C ASP A 37 -1.71 -7.93 10.42
N SER A 38 -2.15 -7.54 11.63
CA SER A 38 -1.74 -6.28 12.25
C SER A 38 -0.39 -6.44 12.96
N VAL A 39 0.43 -5.38 12.96
CA VAL A 39 1.69 -5.29 13.71
C VAL A 39 1.49 -5.80 15.14
N PRO A 40 2.21 -6.85 15.56
CA PRO A 40 2.14 -7.31 16.95
C PRO A 40 2.86 -6.33 17.90
N PRO A 41 2.50 -6.32 19.19
CA PRO A 41 3.26 -5.56 20.19
C PRO A 41 4.65 -6.18 20.35
N ILE A 42 5.67 -5.51 19.80
CA ILE A 42 7.07 -5.98 19.84
C ILE A 42 7.57 -6.02 21.29
N GLY A 43 8.22 -7.13 21.66
CA GLY A 43 8.56 -7.45 23.05
C GLY A 43 7.36 -7.90 23.91
N GLY A 44 6.12 -7.74 23.42
CA GLY A 44 4.92 -8.27 24.06
C GLY A 44 4.81 -9.78 23.94
N GLN A 45 4.23 -10.43 24.94
CA GLN A 45 4.08 -11.88 24.97
C GLN A 45 3.18 -12.40 23.85
N CYS A 46 3.63 -13.49 23.20
CA CYS A 46 2.93 -14.17 22.12
C CYS A 46 2.52 -15.61 22.49
N GLY A 47 3.04 -16.14 23.60
CA GLY A 47 2.64 -17.40 24.23
C GLY A 47 3.70 -17.91 25.21
N GLY A 48 3.31 -18.20 26.46
CA GLY A 48 4.25 -18.64 27.49
C GLY A 48 5.39 -17.64 27.72
N VAL A 49 6.64 -18.09 27.60
CA VAL A 49 7.84 -17.24 27.72
C VAL A 49 8.21 -16.51 26.42
N CYS A 50 7.47 -16.72 25.32
CA CYS A 50 7.83 -16.19 24.01
C CYS A 50 7.28 -14.77 23.80
N THR A 51 8.04 -13.94 23.09
CA THR A 51 7.68 -12.56 22.74
C THR A 51 7.74 -12.31 21.23
N TRP A 52 7.01 -11.31 20.74
CA TRP A 52 7.08 -10.93 19.33
C TRP A 52 8.36 -10.17 19.02
N ALA A 53 9.08 -10.60 17.98
CA ALA A 53 10.25 -9.91 17.45
C ALA A 53 10.14 -9.74 15.92
N PRO A 54 10.72 -8.66 15.33
CA PRO A 54 10.94 -8.59 13.89
C PRO A 54 11.89 -9.72 13.45
N ALA A 55 11.60 -10.38 12.33
CA ALA A 55 12.39 -11.51 11.85
C ALA A 55 13.02 -11.27 10.47
N ARG A 56 12.19 -10.94 9.46
CA ARG A 56 12.60 -10.74 8.05
C ARG A 56 11.49 -10.04 7.30
N SER A 57 11.77 -9.51 6.11
CA SER A 57 10.70 -9.19 5.14
C SER A 57 10.53 -10.37 4.17
N SER A 58 9.36 -10.50 3.56
CA SER A 58 9.04 -11.53 2.55
C SER A 58 8.20 -10.92 1.44
N SER A 59 8.41 -11.37 0.20
CA SER A 59 7.73 -10.84 -0.98
C SER A 59 6.86 -11.90 -1.65
N TYR A 60 5.72 -11.46 -2.19
CA TYR A 60 4.72 -12.33 -2.80
C TYR A 60 4.19 -11.71 -4.09
N LEU A 61 4.27 -12.46 -5.20
CA LEU A 61 3.61 -12.11 -6.45
C LEU A 61 2.09 -12.16 -6.24
N VAL A 62 1.42 -11.02 -6.41
CA VAL A 62 -0.03 -10.88 -6.21
C VAL A 62 -0.78 -11.10 -7.53
N ALA A 63 -0.33 -10.43 -8.59
CA ALA A 63 -0.96 -10.48 -9.91
C ALA A 63 -0.02 -9.97 -11.02
N GLU A 64 -0.44 -10.22 -12.26
CA GLU A 64 0.09 -9.59 -13.47
C GLU A 64 -1.11 -9.01 -14.24
N VAL A 65 -1.13 -7.68 -14.45
CA VAL A 65 -2.29 -6.97 -15.00
C VAL A 65 -1.90 -6.03 -16.15
N CYS A 66 -2.88 -5.60 -16.93
CA CYS A 66 -2.69 -4.53 -17.91
C CYS A 66 -2.51 -3.18 -17.19
N GLY A 67 -1.38 -2.49 -17.41
CA GLY A 67 -1.02 -1.26 -16.69
C GLY A 67 -2.02 -0.11 -16.87
N ALA A 68 -2.72 -0.05 -18.00
CA ALA A 68 -3.78 0.94 -18.23
C ALA A 68 -5.01 0.76 -17.30
N GLN A 69 -5.15 -0.41 -16.66
CA GLN A 69 -6.21 -0.69 -15.67
C GLN A 69 -5.79 -0.31 -14.24
N VAL A 70 -4.52 0.04 -14.00
CA VAL A 70 -4.03 0.47 -12.68
C VAL A 70 -4.08 2.00 -12.63
N GLN A 71 -5.09 2.55 -11.95
CA GLN A 71 -5.34 4.00 -11.95
C GLN A 71 -4.16 4.82 -11.41
N GLY A 72 -3.38 4.28 -10.46
CA GLY A 72 -2.12 4.89 -9.97
C GLY A 72 -0.92 4.76 -10.92
N CYS A 73 -0.98 3.89 -11.94
CA CYS A 73 0.00 3.86 -13.03
C CYS A 73 -0.33 4.87 -14.14
N ARG A 74 -1.53 5.48 -14.14
CA ARG A 74 -2.00 6.35 -15.23
C ARG A 74 -1.10 7.57 -15.44
N ASP A 75 -0.56 8.12 -14.36
CA ASP A 75 0.39 9.24 -14.39
C ASP A 75 1.79 8.81 -14.88
N TYR A 76 2.21 7.57 -14.59
CA TYR A 76 3.43 6.96 -15.15
C TYR A 76 3.26 6.57 -16.63
N THR A 77 2.03 6.33 -17.10
CA THR A 77 1.71 6.11 -18.52
C THR A 77 1.58 7.40 -19.34
N GLY A 78 2.23 8.49 -18.90
CA GLY A 78 2.13 9.86 -19.41
C GLY A 78 1.75 9.99 -20.89
N ARG A 79 0.48 10.38 -21.14
CA ARG A 79 -0.12 10.76 -22.43
C ARG A 79 0.42 10.02 -23.67
N GLY A 80 0.38 8.69 -23.67
CA GLY A 80 0.65 7.90 -24.87
C GLY A 80 1.34 6.56 -24.64
N ASN A 81 1.73 6.24 -23.41
CA ASN A 81 2.38 4.95 -23.14
C ASN A 81 1.38 3.79 -23.25
N CYS A 82 1.83 2.76 -23.96
CA CYS A 82 1.10 1.56 -24.30
C CYS A 82 0.53 0.79 -23.09
N ASN A 83 -0.37 -0.16 -23.40
CA ASN A 83 -0.91 -1.08 -22.43
C ASN A 83 0.10 -2.19 -22.06
N ALA A 84 1.21 -1.82 -21.41
CA ALA A 84 2.21 -2.76 -20.92
C ALA A 84 1.67 -3.59 -19.74
N LYS A 85 2.16 -4.82 -19.60
CA LYS A 85 1.94 -5.64 -18.41
C LYS A 85 2.71 -5.10 -17.21
N VAL A 86 2.00 -5.01 -16.08
CA VAL A 86 2.52 -4.63 -14.77
C VAL A 86 2.46 -5.85 -13.86
N GLN A 87 3.61 -6.25 -13.33
CA GLN A 87 3.72 -7.23 -12.27
C GLN A 87 3.53 -6.54 -10.92
N ILE A 88 2.78 -7.17 -10.03
CA ILE A 88 2.43 -6.62 -8.71
C ILE A 88 3.00 -7.52 -7.63
N THR A 89 3.90 -6.98 -6.81
CA THR A 89 4.54 -7.69 -5.70
C THR A 89 4.18 -7.02 -4.38
N ALA A 90 3.62 -7.77 -3.43
CA ALA A 90 3.46 -7.31 -2.06
C ALA A 90 4.69 -7.65 -1.23
N TYR A 91 5.16 -6.72 -0.42
CA TYR A 91 6.25 -6.91 0.54
C TYR A 91 5.70 -6.78 1.95
N CYS A 92 6.06 -7.75 2.78
CA CYS A 92 5.43 -7.94 4.07
C CYS A 92 6.49 -8.20 5.13
N ASP A 93 6.39 -7.49 6.25
CA ASP A 93 7.26 -7.70 7.38
C ASP A 93 6.76 -8.87 8.21
N VAL A 94 7.69 -9.79 8.47
CA VAL A 94 7.45 -11.01 9.23
C VAL A 94 7.92 -10.79 10.65
N TYR A 95 6.98 -10.97 11.58
CA TYR A 95 7.23 -10.95 13.01
C TYR A 95 7.07 -12.37 13.54
N ASP A 96 8.16 -12.93 14.06
CA ASP A 96 8.15 -14.26 14.64
C ASP A 96 7.97 -14.17 16.16
N CYS A 97 7.19 -15.09 16.71
CA CYS A 97 7.05 -15.30 18.14
C CYS A 97 8.25 -16.12 18.59
N VAL A 98 9.17 -15.54 19.36
CA VAL A 98 10.46 -16.17 19.70
C VAL A 98 10.63 -16.39 21.20
N SER A 99 11.28 -17.48 21.57
CA SER A 99 11.69 -17.78 22.95
C SER A 99 12.86 -16.90 23.39
N PRO A 100 13.21 -16.86 24.68
CA PRO A 100 14.44 -16.22 25.16
C PRO A 100 15.74 -16.79 24.55
N SER A 101 15.69 -18.00 23.97
CA SER A 101 16.79 -18.62 23.22
C SER A 101 16.79 -18.26 21.72
N GLY A 102 15.93 -17.36 21.26
CA GLY A 102 15.79 -16.95 19.86
C GLY A 102 15.09 -17.97 18.96
N SER A 103 14.49 -19.02 19.52
CA SER A 103 13.82 -20.09 18.75
C SER A 103 12.36 -19.71 18.47
N ASN A 104 11.88 -19.91 17.23
CA ASN A 104 10.49 -19.61 16.89
C ASN A 104 9.53 -20.58 17.61
N CYS A 105 8.55 -20.04 18.34
CA CYS A 105 7.55 -20.75 19.11
C CYS A 105 6.31 -21.17 18.29
N GLY A 106 6.46 -21.33 16.98
CA GLY A 106 5.43 -21.80 16.06
C GLY A 106 4.36 -20.76 15.68
N ARG A 107 4.66 -19.46 15.81
CA ARG A 107 3.74 -18.38 15.42
C ARG A 107 4.50 -17.29 14.67
N SER A 108 3.95 -16.87 13.55
CA SER A 108 4.43 -15.76 12.74
C SER A 108 3.25 -14.84 12.43
N ARG A 109 3.52 -13.55 12.27
CA ARG A 109 2.60 -12.58 11.66
C ARG A 109 3.25 -11.96 10.45
N TYR A 110 2.43 -11.68 9.45
CA TYR A 110 2.83 -11.13 8.17
C TYR A 110 2.04 -9.84 7.92
N VAL A 111 2.71 -8.72 8.05
CA VAL A 111 2.09 -7.38 7.95
C VAL A 111 2.49 -6.78 6.62
N LEU A 112 1.54 -6.32 5.81
CA LEU A 112 1.86 -5.58 4.59
C LEU A 112 2.69 -4.32 4.92
N ASN A 113 3.85 -4.18 4.30
CA ASN A 113 4.70 -2.99 4.39
C ASN A 113 4.45 -2.08 3.18
N HIS A 114 4.53 -2.64 1.96
CA HIS A 114 4.26 -1.91 0.73
C HIS A 114 3.91 -2.84 -0.43
N ILE A 115 3.42 -2.25 -1.53
CA ILE A 115 3.24 -2.94 -2.81
C ILE A 115 4.10 -2.24 -3.86
N GLU A 116 4.83 -3.03 -4.64
CA GLU A 116 5.55 -2.57 -5.83
C GLU A 116 4.81 -2.97 -7.11
N TYR A 117 4.78 -2.03 -8.05
CA TYR A 117 4.28 -2.21 -9.40
C TYR A 117 5.46 -2.10 -10.36
N LEU A 118 5.73 -3.18 -11.11
CA LEU A 118 6.88 -3.29 -12.00
C LEU A 118 6.42 -3.48 -13.45
N PHE A 119 6.76 -2.54 -14.33
CA PHE A 119 6.51 -2.71 -15.75
C PHE A 119 7.41 -3.80 -16.33
N THR A 120 6.82 -4.84 -16.92
CA THR A 120 7.56 -6.01 -17.43
C THR A 120 7.97 -5.89 -18.89
N GLY A 121 7.68 -4.77 -19.56
CA GLY A 121 7.96 -4.55 -20.99
C GLY A 121 7.20 -5.47 -21.96
N ARG A 122 6.23 -6.27 -21.49
CA ARG A 122 5.42 -7.16 -22.33
C ARG A 122 4.10 -6.48 -22.69
N ASP A 123 3.64 -6.67 -23.91
CA ASP A 123 2.33 -6.17 -24.36
C ASP A 123 1.17 -6.82 -23.58
N CYS A 124 0.10 -6.06 -23.35
CA CYS A 124 -1.14 -6.53 -22.76
C CYS A 124 -2.32 -6.30 -23.73
N GLY A 125 -3.03 -7.38 -24.07
CA GLY A 125 -4.22 -7.32 -24.93
C GLY A 125 -3.97 -6.82 -26.35
N ASN A 126 -2.97 -7.37 -27.03
CA ASN A 126 -2.61 -7.08 -28.44
C ASN A 126 -2.35 -5.60 -28.79
N ASN A 127 -2.06 -4.75 -27.79
CA ASN A 127 -1.68 -3.35 -27.98
C ASN A 127 -0.17 -3.18 -27.81
N PRO A 128 0.62 -3.15 -28.90
CA PRO A 128 2.08 -3.18 -28.84
C PRO A 128 2.73 -1.93 -28.24
N CYS A 129 3.76 -2.17 -27.42
CA CYS A 129 4.56 -1.13 -26.79
C CYS A 129 5.66 -0.58 -27.71
N HIS A 130 5.29 0.37 -28.57
CA HIS A 130 6.22 1.07 -29.48
C HIS A 130 7.09 2.15 -28.82
N SER A 131 6.88 2.47 -27.54
CA SER A 131 7.71 3.41 -26.77
C SER A 131 8.50 2.68 -25.67
N PRO A 132 9.66 3.20 -25.24
CA PRO A 132 10.41 2.64 -24.13
C PRO A 132 9.66 2.89 -22.82
N VAL A 133 8.73 1.99 -22.49
CA VAL A 133 8.29 1.81 -21.11
C VAL A 133 9.54 1.48 -20.30
N PRO A 134 9.85 2.22 -19.22
CA PRO A 134 11.06 2.00 -18.44
C PRO A 134 10.93 0.67 -17.67
N VAL A 135 11.34 -0.41 -18.33
CA VAL A 135 11.39 -1.76 -17.77
C VAL A 135 12.23 -1.72 -16.51
N GLY A 136 11.70 -2.29 -15.42
CA GLY A 136 12.43 -2.33 -14.16
C GLY A 136 12.37 -1.06 -13.32
N THR A 137 11.59 -0.02 -13.68
CA THR A 137 11.29 1.08 -12.74
C THR A 137 10.16 0.65 -11.79
N PRO A 138 10.43 0.49 -10.47
CA PRO A 138 9.39 0.18 -9.51
C PRO A 138 8.59 1.44 -9.16
N VAL A 139 7.28 1.33 -9.17
CA VAL A 139 6.40 2.29 -8.48
C VAL A 139 6.03 1.68 -7.14
N ARG A 140 6.41 2.32 -6.03
CA ARG A 140 6.21 1.81 -4.66
C ARG A 140 5.05 2.57 -4.00
N ARG A 141 4.08 1.84 -3.45
CA ARG A 141 2.98 2.37 -2.62
C ARG A 141 3.11 1.83 -1.20
N GLU A 142 3.37 2.72 -0.26
CA GLU A 142 3.34 2.47 1.18
C GLU A 142 1.88 2.58 1.71
N PHE A 143 1.60 1.96 2.84
CA PHE A 143 0.26 1.82 3.44
C PHE A 143 0.28 2.09 4.95
#